data_AF-E9I8M6-F1
#
_entry.id   AF-E9I8M6-F1
#
_cell.length_a   1.000
_cell.length_b   1.000
_cell.length_c   1.000
_cell.angle_alpha   90.00
_cell.angle_beta   90.00
_cell.angle_gamma   90.00
#
_symmetry.space_group_name_H-M   'P 1'
#
loop_
_entity.id
_entity.type
_entity.pdbx_description
1 polymer ?
#
loop_
_entity_poly.entity_id
_entity_poly.type
_entity_poly.pdbx_seq_one_letter_code
_entity_poly.pdbx_strand_id
1 'polypeptide(L)'
;MALEWIQENIHSFEGNPKSVTLMGHSVGSAATHLLALSKKTEGLFHRYILLSGSALSTWTYHPPRRYRQLCLHLAKLVGCPLERNRNVTASNETTTENPKRGDVQTPAYDDIARKEKDEEIMKCMRIADATRIITMTQYFYVWKENPMCNFGPTLEDESADAILTMHPLKTMKNGLFRDIPAIMQVVKDEGLLKILALIIKPELENELIENFEEYLPYFLEYHEVVSNTSVFASAIQDFYFNGNVSLGFMHNITE
;
A
#
# COMPACT_ATOMS: atom_id res chain seq x y z
N MET A 1 -1.14 -18.30 10.13
CA MET A 1 -0.59 -18.40 11.49
C MET A 1 -1.60 -18.07 12.60
N ALA A 2 -1.91 -16.80 12.90
CA ALA A 2 -2.78 -16.48 14.06
C ALA A 2 -4.20 -17.09 13.97
N LEU A 3 -4.81 -17.08 12.78
CA LEU A 3 -6.11 -17.71 12.56
C LEU A 3 -6.06 -19.24 12.68
N GLU A 4 -4.95 -19.87 12.30
CA GLU A 4 -4.73 -21.32 12.48
C GLU A 4 -4.60 -21.63 13.97
N TRP A 5 -3.86 -20.81 14.73
CA TRP A 5 -3.79 -20.93 16.19
C TRP A 5 -5.17 -20.82 16.83
N ILE A 6 -6.03 -19.90 16.38
CA ILE A 6 -7.42 -19.80 16.87
C ILE A 6 -8.16 -21.11 16.58
N GLN A 7 -8.09 -21.64 15.37
CA GLN A 7 -8.74 -22.91 15.02
C GLN A 7 -8.26 -24.07 15.90
N GLU A 8 -6.97 -24.13 16.17
CA GLU A 8 -6.34 -25.20 16.95
C GLU A 8 -6.60 -25.06 18.45
N ASN A 9 -6.70 -23.83 19.00
CA ASN A 9 -6.57 -23.61 20.45
C ASN A 9 -7.78 -22.93 21.10
N ILE A 10 -8.68 -22.28 20.35
CA ILE A 10 -9.74 -21.48 20.98
C ILE A 10 -10.71 -22.31 21.83
N HIS A 11 -10.81 -23.61 21.54
CA HIS A 11 -11.61 -24.56 22.32
C HIS A 11 -11.12 -24.70 23.77
N SER A 12 -9.82 -24.52 24.03
CA SER A 12 -9.24 -24.50 25.38
C SER A 12 -9.70 -23.28 26.20
N PHE A 13 -10.25 -22.26 25.52
CA PHE A 13 -10.82 -21.06 26.11
C PHE A 13 -12.35 -21.03 25.95
N GLU A 14 -12.97 -22.22 25.79
CA GLU A 14 -14.42 -22.40 25.61
C GLU A 14 -15.01 -21.75 24.33
N GLY A 15 -14.17 -21.27 23.43
CA GLY A 15 -14.61 -20.75 22.14
C GLY A 15 -14.92 -21.85 21.13
N ASN A 16 -15.85 -21.58 20.21
CA ASN A 16 -16.21 -22.51 19.15
C ASN A 16 -15.39 -22.24 17.87
N PRO A 17 -14.43 -23.11 17.48
CA PRO A 17 -13.64 -22.91 16.27
C PRO A 17 -14.50 -22.87 14.99
N LYS A 18 -15.69 -23.50 15.01
CA LYS A 18 -16.67 -23.50 13.89
C LYS A 18 -17.55 -22.25 13.84
N SER A 19 -17.32 -21.26 14.69
CA SER A 19 -18.09 -20.02 14.72
C SER A 19 -17.23 -18.79 15.05
N VAL A 20 -16.07 -18.70 14.41
CA VAL A 20 -15.17 -17.55 14.50
C VAL A 20 -15.65 -16.42 13.59
N THR A 21 -15.73 -15.20 14.14
CA THR A 21 -15.99 -13.95 13.39
C THR A 21 -14.73 -13.11 13.39
N LEU A 22 -14.21 -12.76 12.20
CA LEU A 22 -13.05 -11.88 12.07
C LEU A 22 -13.49 -10.43 11.92
N MET A 23 -12.90 -9.52 12.66
CA MET A 23 -13.28 -8.11 12.65
C MET A 23 -12.05 -7.23 12.67
N GLY A 24 -12.11 -6.12 11.94
CA GLY A 24 -11.06 -5.13 11.97
C GLY A 24 -11.58 -3.73 11.67
N HIS A 25 -10.84 -2.73 12.13
CA HIS A 25 -11.08 -1.31 11.89
C HIS A 25 -9.95 -0.73 11.04
N SER A 26 -10.27 0.16 10.09
CA SER A 26 -9.28 0.83 9.22
C SER A 26 -8.38 -0.19 8.51
N VAL A 27 -7.06 -0.13 8.68
CA VAL A 27 -6.09 -1.12 8.13
C VAL A 27 -6.38 -2.56 8.57
N GLY A 28 -6.95 -2.76 9.76
CA GLY A 28 -7.40 -4.08 10.22
C GLY A 28 -8.62 -4.58 9.45
N SER A 29 -9.51 -3.67 9.02
CA SER A 29 -10.64 -3.99 8.15
C SER A 29 -10.17 -4.39 6.76
N ALA A 30 -9.23 -3.63 6.20
CA ALA A 30 -8.57 -3.96 4.93
C ALA A 30 -7.90 -5.35 4.99
N ALA A 31 -7.13 -5.63 6.05
CA ALA A 31 -6.53 -6.95 6.27
C ALA A 31 -7.59 -8.06 6.38
N THR A 32 -8.66 -7.83 7.16
CA THR A 32 -9.78 -8.78 7.30
C THR A 32 -10.40 -9.11 5.93
N HIS A 33 -10.63 -8.09 5.11
CA HIS A 33 -11.19 -8.27 3.78
C HIS A 33 -10.22 -9.01 2.85
N LEU A 34 -8.92 -8.68 2.86
CA LEU A 34 -7.92 -9.41 2.08
C LEU A 34 -7.84 -10.90 2.48
N LEU A 35 -7.91 -11.22 3.78
CA LEU A 35 -7.96 -12.59 4.26
C LEU A 35 -9.24 -13.29 3.76
N ALA A 36 -10.40 -12.62 3.77
CA ALA A 36 -11.65 -13.17 3.24
C ALA A 36 -11.58 -13.52 1.75
N LEU A 37 -10.84 -12.71 0.97
CA LEU A 37 -10.59 -12.95 -0.45
C LEU A 37 -9.51 -14.02 -0.70
N SER A 38 -8.70 -14.37 0.30
CA SER A 38 -7.59 -15.31 0.15
C SER A 38 -8.03 -16.77 0.35
N LYS A 39 -7.61 -17.64 -0.58
CA LYS A 39 -7.79 -19.09 -0.46
C LYS A 39 -7.02 -19.71 0.71
N LYS A 40 -5.91 -19.09 1.14
CA LYS A 40 -5.09 -19.60 2.24
C LYS A 40 -5.81 -19.61 3.58
N THR A 41 -6.85 -18.79 3.74
CA THR A 41 -7.59 -18.69 5.00
C THR A 41 -8.99 -19.30 4.95
N GLU A 42 -9.28 -20.10 3.92
CA GLU A 42 -10.53 -20.86 3.83
C GLU A 42 -10.73 -21.75 5.06
N GLY A 43 -11.95 -21.72 5.61
CA GLY A 43 -12.30 -22.48 6.82
C GLY A 43 -11.78 -21.91 8.14
N LEU A 44 -10.90 -20.90 8.15
CA LEU A 44 -10.33 -20.38 9.39
C LEU A 44 -11.24 -19.39 10.15
N PHE A 45 -12.24 -18.83 9.47
CA PHE A 45 -13.30 -18.01 10.06
C PHE A 45 -14.56 -18.09 9.20
N HIS A 46 -15.69 -17.70 9.79
CA HIS A 46 -17.03 -18.05 9.30
C HIS A 46 -17.90 -16.83 9.01
N ARG A 47 -17.51 -15.66 9.52
CA ARG A 47 -18.15 -14.35 9.31
C ARG A 47 -17.08 -13.28 9.40
N TYR A 48 -17.33 -12.11 8.80
CA TYR A 48 -16.44 -10.98 9.01
C TYR A 48 -17.15 -9.63 9.13
N ILE A 49 -16.52 -8.70 9.83
CA ILE A 49 -17.02 -7.34 10.04
C ILE A 49 -15.93 -6.36 9.61
N LEU A 50 -16.29 -5.50 8.66
CA LEU A 50 -15.42 -4.46 8.11
C LEU A 50 -15.84 -3.11 8.67
N LEU A 51 -15.00 -2.49 9.48
CA LEU A 51 -15.23 -1.12 9.97
C LEU A 51 -14.25 -0.15 9.30
N SER A 52 -14.78 0.83 8.56
CA SER A 52 -14.01 1.98 8.06
C SER A 52 -12.81 1.62 7.18
N GLY A 53 -12.91 0.55 6.40
CA GLY A 53 -11.84 0.11 5.50
C GLY A 53 -12.18 -1.16 4.73
N SER A 54 -11.52 -1.40 3.62
CA SER A 54 -11.75 -2.59 2.79
C SER A 54 -10.53 -2.91 1.92
N ALA A 55 -10.50 -4.10 1.30
CA ALA A 55 -9.48 -4.45 0.31
C ALA A 55 -9.49 -3.55 -0.95
N LEU A 56 -10.52 -2.70 -1.12
CA LEU A 56 -10.64 -1.75 -2.23
C LEU A 56 -10.30 -0.30 -1.86
N SER A 57 -9.99 -0.04 -0.58
CA SER A 57 -9.51 1.27 -0.17
C SER A 57 -8.19 1.58 -0.91
N THR A 58 -8.05 2.80 -1.43
CA THR A 58 -6.93 3.16 -2.33
C THR A 58 -5.55 3.04 -1.66
N TRP A 59 -5.50 3.18 -0.33
CA TRP A 59 -4.30 3.00 0.50
C TRP A 59 -3.97 1.54 0.84
N THR A 60 -4.79 0.56 0.46
CA THR A 60 -4.57 -0.84 0.86
C THR A 60 -3.66 -1.62 -0.09
N TYR A 61 -3.78 -1.41 -1.40
CA TYR A 61 -3.09 -2.21 -2.41
C TYR A 61 -2.01 -1.38 -3.12
N HIS A 62 -0.78 -1.88 -3.12
CA HIS A 62 0.35 -1.26 -3.81
C HIS A 62 0.69 -2.01 -5.10
N PRO A 63 0.74 -1.33 -6.27
CA PRO A 63 1.17 -1.96 -7.51
C PRO A 63 2.61 -2.51 -7.43
N PRO A 64 2.86 -3.80 -7.77
CA PRO A 64 4.15 -4.45 -7.52
C PRO A 64 5.37 -3.71 -8.07
N ARG A 65 5.23 -3.12 -9.27
CA ARG A 65 6.32 -2.38 -9.91
C ARG A 65 6.75 -1.15 -9.10
N ARG A 66 5.78 -0.35 -8.65
CA ARG A 66 6.04 0.87 -7.86
C ARG A 66 6.48 0.50 -6.45
N TYR A 67 5.82 -0.49 -5.85
CA TYR A 67 6.17 -1.01 -4.54
C TYR A 67 7.61 -1.51 -4.47
N ARG A 68 8.06 -2.25 -5.48
CA ARG A 68 9.46 -2.67 -5.61
C ARG A 68 10.43 -1.49 -5.63
N GLN A 69 10.14 -0.44 -6.39
CA GLN A 69 11.01 0.73 -6.46
C GLN A 69 11.14 1.42 -5.10
N LEU A 70 10.02 1.53 -4.38
CA LEU A 70 9.96 2.06 -3.03
C LEU A 70 10.82 1.22 -2.06
N CYS A 71 10.68 -0.10 -2.07
CA CYS A 71 11.50 -1.01 -1.25
C CYS A 71 13.01 -0.91 -1.57
N LEU A 72 13.38 -0.82 -2.84
CA LEU A 72 14.79 -0.67 -3.26
C LEU A 72 15.37 0.68 -2.81
N HIS A 73 14.57 1.74 -2.83
CA HIS A 73 14.99 3.03 -2.30
C HIS A 73 15.21 2.95 -0.78
N LEU A 74 14.31 2.30 -0.04
CA LEU A 74 14.49 2.09 1.40
C LEU A 74 15.77 1.30 1.69
N ALA A 75 16.02 0.24 0.93
CA ALA A 75 17.25 -0.55 1.05
C ALA A 75 18.50 0.33 0.89
N LYS A 76 18.51 1.23 -0.10
CA LYS A 76 19.61 2.17 -0.30
C LYS A 76 19.78 3.13 0.90
N LEU A 77 18.70 3.68 1.44
CA LEU A 77 18.74 4.62 2.59
C LEU A 77 19.30 3.97 3.87
N VAL A 78 19.03 2.68 4.07
CA VAL A 78 19.56 1.93 5.21
C VAL A 78 20.98 1.38 4.97
N GLY A 79 21.57 1.67 3.82
CA GLY A 79 22.95 1.27 3.49
C GLY A 79 23.08 -0.13 2.89
N CYS A 80 21.97 -0.73 2.42
CA CYS A 80 22.00 -1.98 1.68
C CYS A 80 22.24 -1.71 0.19
N PRO A 81 23.43 -2.07 -0.34
CA PRO A 81 23.84 -1.66 -1.67
C PRO A 81 23.03 -2.40 -2.74
N LEU A 82 22.66 -1.64 -3.79
CA LEU A 82 21.99 -2.18 -4.97
C LEU A 82 22.97 -2.78 -5.98
N GLU A 83 24.27 -2.62 -5.78
CA GLU A 83 25.31 -3.25 -6.58
C GLU A 83 26.46 -3.70 -5.68
N ARG A 84 27.07 -4.82 -6.07
CA ARG A 84 28.30 -5.30 -5.46
C ARG A 84 29.37 -4.24 -5.72
N ASN A 85 29.96 -3.67 -4.67
CA ASN A 85 31.23 -2.95 -4.80
C ASN A 85 32.29 -3.95 -5.31
N ARG A 86 32.38 -4.15 -6.63
CA ARG A 86 33.58 -4.66 -7.27
C ARG A 86 34.58 -3.51 -7.26
N ASN A 87 35.32 -3.36 -6.18
CA ASN A 87 36.47 -2.48 -6.22
C ASN A 87 37.52 -3.06 -7.17
N VAL A 88 38.05 -2.18 -8.04
CA VAL A 88 39.25 -2.31 -8.90
C VAL A 88 39.00 -3.07 -10.21
N THR A 89 39.19 -2.54 -11.42
CA THR A 89 39.99 -1.44 -11.98
C THR A 89 39.19 -0.64 -13.01
N ALA A 90 39.47 0.66 -13.11
CA ALA A 90 39.15 1.45 -14.30
C ALA A 90 39.82 0.81 -15.53
N SER A 91 39.02 0.46 -16.52
CA SER A 91 39.45 0.37 -17.91
C SER A 91 38.43 1.15 -18.74
N ASN A 92 38.94 2.25 -19.30
CA ASN A 92 38.27 3.11 -20.26
C ASN A 92 37.72 2.27 -21.40
N GLU A 93 36.45 2.44 -21.73
CA GLU A 93 36.00 2.32 -23.12
C GLU A 93 34.72 3.14 -23.31
N THR A 94 34.90 4.23 -24.05
CA THR A 94 33.88 5.03 -24.71
C THR A 94 32.99 4.15 -25.58
N THR A 95 31.68 4.22 -25.40
CA THR A 95 30.74 4.07 -26.51
C THR A 95 29.45 4.79 -26.17
N THR A 96 29.22 5.87 -26.90
CA THR A 96 27.95 6.53 -27.14
C THR A 96 26.96 5.54 -27.74
N GLU A 97 25.77 5.38 -27.17
CA GLU A 97 24.51 5.22 -27.90
C GLU A 97 23.30 5.14 -26.95
N ASN A 98 22.29 5.98 -27.21
CA ASN A 98 20.96 5.92 -26.60
C ASN A 98 20.11 4.87 -27.34
N PRO A 99 19.37 4.00 -26.63
CA PRO A 99 18.22 3.34 -27.25
C PRO A 99 16.89 3.80 -26.64
N LYS A 100 16.01 4.22 -27.55
CA LYS A 100 14.60 4.49 -27.31
C LYS A 100 13.82 3.21 -26.97
N ARG A 101 12.73 3.46 -26.25
CA ARG A 101 11.67 2.55 -25.80
C ARG A 101 10.98 1.83 -26.97
N GLY A 102 10.96 0.50 -26.94
CA GLY A 102 10.17 -0.36 -27.82
C GLY A 102 10.43 -1.85 -27.56
N ASP A 103 9.42 -2.52 -27.03
CA ASP A 103 9.20 -3.97 -26.83
C ASP A 103 10.37 -4.94 -27.08
N VAL A 104 10.92 -5.48 -25.99
CA VAL A 104 11.71 -6.72 -26.01
C VAL A 104 11.15 -7.64 -24.93
N GLN A 105 10.56 -8.77 -25.33
CA GLN A 105 10.39 -9.92 -24.45
C GLN A 105 11.78 -10.45 -24.07
N THR A 106 12.17 -10.34 -22.79
CA THR A 106 13.31 -11.06 -22.21
C THR A 106 12.79 -12.22 -21.34
N PRO A 107 12.85 -13.49 -21.79
CA PRO A 107 12.26 -14.62 -21.05
C PRO A 107 13.31 -15.30 -20.16
N ALA A 108 13.00 -15.47 -18.87
CA ALA A 108 13.69 -16.28 -17.85
C ALA A 108 15.08 -15.87 -17.34
N TYR A 109 16.06 -15.51 -18.19
CA TYR A 109 17.44 -15.21 -17.71
C TYR A 109 17.52 -13.93 -16.85
N ASP A 110 16.79 -12.90 -17.27
CA ASP A 110 16.69 -11.61 -16.58
C ASP A 110 15.97 -11.75 -15.21
N ASP A 111 15.10 -12.76 -15.08
CA ASP A 111 14.36 -13.03 -13.84
C ASP A 111 15.22 -13.75 -12.79
N ILE A 112 16.09 -14.67 -13.21
CA ILE A 112 17.03 -15.37 -12.32
C ILE A 112 18.06 -14.38 -11.75
N ALA A 113 18.70 -13.58 -12.61
CA ALA A 113 19.66 -12.56 -12.19
C ALA A 113 19.02 -11.51 -11.26
N ARG A 114 17.75 -11.18 -11.51
CA ARG A 114 16.97 -10.30 -10.63
C ARG A 114 16.72 -10.93 -9.26
N LYS A 115 16.34 -12.21 -9.20
CA LYS A 115 16.11 -12.93 -7.94
C LYS A 115 17.37 -13.05 -7.10
N GLU A 116 18.50 -13.40 -7.71
CA GLU A 116 19.79 -13.45 -7.00
C GLU A 116 20.15 -12.10 -6.37
N LYS A 117 19.95 -11.01 -7.11
CA LYS A 117 20.15 -9.65 -6.62
C LYS A 117 19.22 -9.29 -5.46
N ASP A 118 17.95 -9.67 -5.55
CA ASP A 118 16.99 -9.44 -4.47
C ASP A 118 17.35 -10.21 -3.20
N GLU A 119 17.84 -11.44 -3.33
CA GLU A 119 18.31 -12.23 -2.19
C GLU A 119 19.51 -11.58 -1.49
N GLU A 120 20.46 -10.99 -2.23
CA GLU A 120 21.58 -10.25 -1.66
C GLU A 120 21.12 -9.02 -0.88
N ILE A 121 20.21 -8.23 -1.47
CA ILE A 121 19.61 -7.07 -0.80
C ILE A 121 18.88 -7.51 0.47
N MET A 122 18.09 -8.57 0.40
CA MET A 122 17.34 -9.10 1.54
C MET A 122 18.24 -9.64 2.65
N LYS A 123 19.38 -10.24 2.32
CA LYS A 123 20.39 -10.65 3.33
C LYS A 123 20.92 -9.45 4.11
N CYS A 124 21.20 -8.34 3.42
CA CYS A 124 21.59 -7.09 4.09
C CYS A 124 20.44 -6.51 4.92
N MET A 125 19.23 -6.43 4.36
CA MET A 125 18.07 -5.85 5.06
C MET A 125 17.73 -6.58 6.36
N ARG A 126 17.93 -7.91 6.42
CA ARG A 126 17.66 -8.72 7.62
C ARG A 126 18.62 -8.43 8.79
N ILE A 127 19.80 -7.86 8.52
CA ILE A 127 20.77 -7.49 9.56
C ILE A 127 20.81 -5.98 9.81
N ALA A 128 20.09 -5.18 9.00
CA ALA A 128 19.99 -3.75 9.21
C ALA A 128 19.23 -3.44 10.50
N ASP A 129 19.65 -2.38 11.19
CA ASP A 129 19.00 -1.96 12.42
C ASP A 129 17.53 -1.58 12.17
N ALA A 130 16.63 -2.18 12.95
CA ALA A 130 15.19 -1.98 12.78
C ALA A 130 14.77 -0.52 13.03
N THR A 131 15.40 0.16 13.99
CA THR A 131 15.12 1.58 14.27
C THR A 131 15.50 2.43 13.07
N ARG A 132 16.65 2.13 12.44
CA ARG A 132 17.08 2.79 11.20
C ARG A 132 16.12 2.54 10.05
N ILE A 133 15.64 1.31 9.85
CA ILE A 133 14.63 1.00 8.83
C ILE A 133 13.39 1.89 9.03
N ILE A 134 12.83 1.92 10.24
CA ILE A 134 11.66 2.72 10.56
C ILE A 134 11.95 4.22 10.36
N THR A 135 13.08 4.71 10.84
CA THR A 135 13.46 6.13 10.72
C THR A 135 13.58 6.55 9.25
N MET A 136 14.06 5.67 8.36
CA MET A 136 14.19 6.01 6.94
C MET A 136 12.84 6.02 6.20
N THR A 137 11.76 5.47 6.79
CA THR A 137 10.43 5.51 6.15
C THR A 137 9.87 6.93 6.01
N GLN A 138 10.32 7.89 6.82
CA GLN A 138 9.88 9.29 6.73
C GLN A 138 10.29 9.97 5.41
N TYR A 139 11.32 9.46 4.71
CA TYR A 139 11.75 9.99 3.42
C TYR A 139 10.77 9.71 2.27
N PHE A 140 9.74 8.90 2.53
CA PHE A 140 8.70 8.58 1.56
C PHE A 140 7.45 9.47 1.71
N TYR A 141 7.43 10.36 2.70
CA TYR A 141 6.41 11.39 2.75
C TYR A 141 6.69 12.47 1.71
N VAL A 142 5.67 12.80 0.92
CA VAL A 142 5.69 13.89 -0.04
C VAL A 142 5.23 15.18 0.62
N TRP A 143 4.18 15.11 1.42
CA TRP A 143 3.64 16.27 2.13
C TRP A 143 3.29 15.93 3.57
N LYS A 144 4.11 16.44 4.49
CA LYS A 144 4.07 16.17 5.94
C LYS A 144 4.13 14.67 6.23
N GLU A 145 3.02 14.04 6.60
CA GLU A 145 2.92 12.61 6.91
C GLU A 145 2.19 11.84 5.79
N ASN A 146 2.01 12.45 4.61
CA ASN A 146 1.32 11.85 3.48
C ASN A 146 2.28 11.50 2.34
N PRO A 147 2.09 10.35 1.66
CA PRO A 147 1.06 9.35 1.93
C PRO A 147 1.35 8.56 3.23
N MET A 148 0.30 8.18 3.96
CA MET A 148 0.44 7.52 5.27
C MET A 148 0.82 6.04 5.14
N CYS A 149 0.31 5.37 4.09
CA CYS A 149 0.47 3.94 3.88
C CYS A 149 1.50 3.66 2.78
N ASN A 150 2.78 3.93 3.02
CA ASN A 150 3.83 3.66 2.01
C ASN A 150 4.16 2.17 1.86
N PHE A 151 3.98 1.39 2.92
CA PHE A 151 4.30 -0.03 3.00
C PHE A 151 3.04 -0.83 3.32
N GLY A 152 2.67 -1.77 2.46
CA GLY A 152 1.42 -2.49 2.58
C GLY A 152 1.29 -3.68 1.62
N PRO A 153 0.10 -4.29 1.57
CA PRO A 153 -0.21 -5.41 0.68
C PRO A 153 0.11 -5.13 -0.80
N THR A 154 0.71 -6.11 -1.47
CA THR A 154 0.98 -6.11 -2.92
C THR A 154 0.73 -7.50 -3.49
N LEU A 155 0.78 -7.66 -4.83
CA LEU A 155 0.66 -8.99 -5.43
C LEU A 155 1.89 -9.85 -5.13
N GLU A 156 1.61 -11.09 -4.75
CA GLU A 156 2.60 -12.13 -4.51
C GLU A 156 2.66 -13.10 -5.69
N ASP A 157 3.83 -13.71 -5.89
CA ASP A 157 3.93 -14.91 -6.71
C ASP A 157 3.14 -16.05 -6.04
N GLU A 158 2.59 -16.95 -6.86
CA GLU A 158 1.87 -18.13 -6.36
C GLU A 158 2.80 -18.99 -5.48
N SER A 159 2.37 -19.22 -4.24
CA SER A 159 3.05 -20.09 -3.28
C SER A 159 2.05 -20.63 -2.25
N ALA A 160 2.47 -21.63 -1.46
CA ALA A 160 1.62 -22.21 -0.42
C ALA A 160 1.23 -21.21 0.69
N ASP A 161 2.02 -20.15 0.84
CA ASP A 161 1.83 -19.12 1.88
C ASP A 161 1.30 -17.80 1.32
N ALA A 162 1.14 -17.67 0.00
CA ALA A 162 0.68 -16.45 -0.63
C ALA A 162 -0.77 -16.11 -0.18
N ILE A 163 -0.97 -14.85 0.21
CA ILE A 163 -2.27 -14.34 0.63
C ILE A 163 -2.97 -13.65 -0.54
N LEU A 164 -2.24 -12.83 -1.32
CA LEU A 164 -2.78 -11.98 -2.37
C LEU A 164 -2.09 -12.23 -3.72
N THR A 165 -2.59 -13.18 -4.50
CA THR A 165 -2.06 -13.49 -5.85
C THR A 165 -2.86 -12.84 -6.99
N MET A 166 -3.98 -12.19 -6.67
CA MET A 166 -4.82 -11.47 -7.64
C MET A 166 -5.36 -10.17 -7.04
N HIS A 167 -5.47 -9.14 -7.89
CA HIS A 167 -6.01 -7.85 -7.45
C HIS A 167 -7.42 -8.00 -6.85
N PRO A 168 -7.73 -7.42 -5.66
CA PRO A 168 -8.99 -7.64 -4.96
C PRO A 168 -10.25 -7.39 -5.80
N LEU A 169 -10.29 -6.29 -6.55
CA LEU A 169 -11.40 -5.98 -7.47
C LEU A 169 -11.62 -7.07 -8.53
N LYS A 170 -10.54 -7.68 -9.04
CA LYS A 170 -10.62 -8.76 -10.04
C LYS A 170 -11.10 -10.06 -9.40
N THR A 171 -10.60 -10.37 -8.19
CA THR A 171 -11.06 -11.51 -7.39
C THR A 171 -12.57 -11.45 -7.17
N MET A 172 -13.10 -10.30 -6.76
CA MET A 172 -14.54 -10.11 -6.54
C MET A 172 -15.36 -10.15 -7.84
N LYS A 173 -14.93 -9.45 -8.89
CA LYS A 173 -15.63 -9.46 -10.20
C LYS A 173 -15.76 -10.86 -10.80
N ASN A 174 -14.77 -11.73 -10.53
CA ASN A 174 -14.76 -13.10 -11.02
C ASN A 174 -15.44 -14.09 -10.08
N GLY A 175 -15.98 -13.66 -8.93
CA GLY A 175 -16.56 -14.55 -7.93
C GLY A 175 -15.56 -15.51 -7.29
N LEU A 176 -14.26 -15.18 -7.30
CA LEU A 176 -13.18 -16.03 -6.79
C LEU A 176 -12.92 -15.81 -5.29
N PHE A 177 -13.99 -15.73 -4.50
CA PHE A 177 -13.92 -15.51 -3.06
C PHE A 177 -14.97 -16.35 -2.34
N ARG A 178 -14.81 -16.48 -1.03
CA ARG A 178 -15.81 -17.17 -0.19
C ARG A 178 -16.98 -16.25 0.11
N ASP A 179 -18.18 -16.69 -0.23
CA ASP A 179 -19.42 -16.02 0.15
C ASP A 179 -19.84 -16.45 1.57
N ILE A 180 -19.36 -15.71 2.57
CA ILE A 180 -19.71 -15.88 3.98
C ILE A 180 -20.31 -14.58 4.55
N PRO A 181 -21.18 -14.64 5.58
CA PRO A 181 -21.87 -13.46 6.07
C PRO A 181 -20.91 -12.33 6.48
N ALA A 182 -21.24 -11.12 6.02
CA ALA A 182 -20.43 -9.93 6.22
C ALA A 182 -21.26 -8.74 6.71
N ILE A 183 -20.67 -7.93 7.57
CA ILE A 183 -21.17 -6.60 7.93
C ILE A 183 -20.13 -5.59 7.49
N MET A 184 -20.56 -4.49 6.85
CA MET A 184 -19.69 -3.39 6.47
C MET A 184 -20.23 -2.09 7.06
N GLN A 185 -19.35 -1.26 7.60
CA GLN A 185 -19.71 -0.02 8.26
C GLN A 185 -18.68 1.08 7.95
N VAL A 186 -19.16 2.31 7.86
CA VAL A 186 -18.39 3.57 7.80
C VAL A 186 -19.00 4.56 8.77
N VAL A 187 -18.21 5.50 9.29
CA VAL A 187 -18.76 6.63 10.06
C VAL A 187 -19.08 7.79 9.12
N LYS A 188 -19.92 8.74 9.58
CA LYS A 188 -20.33 9.88 8.78
C LYS A 188 -19.15 10.74 8.32
N ASP A 189 -18.19 10.96 9.22
CA ASP A 189 -17.11 11.94 9.06
C ASP A 189 -15.72 11.27 9.10
N GLU A 190 -15.50 10.20 8.32
CA GLU A 190 -14.20 9.47 8.23
C GLU A 190 -13.02 10.40 7.90
N GLY A 191 -13.27 11.38 7.02
CA GLY A 191 -12.29 12.36 6.57
C GLY A 191 -11.72 13.24 7.68
N LEU A 192 -12.38 13.30 8.86
CA LEU A 192 -11.88 14.06 10.02
C LEU A 192 -10.47 13.62 10.44
N LEU A 193 -10.14 12.33 10.26
CA LEU A 193 -8.79 11.82 10.51
C LEU A 193 -7.73 12.52 9.65
N LYS A 194 -8.04 12.83 8.39
CA LYS A 194 -7.11 13.46 7.45
C LYS A 194 -6.86 14.93 7.78
N ILE A 195 -7.88 15.63 8.25
CA ILE A 195 -7.78 17.07 8.58
C ILE A 195 -7.32 17.34 10.01
N LEU A 196 -7.15 16.32 10.87
CA LEU A 196 -6.69 16.51 12.25
C LEU A 196 -5.39 17.31 12.32
N ALA A 197 -4.44 17.04 11.41
CA ALA A 197 -3.19 17.80 11.32
C ALA A 197 -3.41 19.28 10.97
N LEU A 198 -4.40 19.58 10.12
CA LEU A 198 -4.78 20.95 9.73
C LEU A 198 -5.46 21.69 10.89
N ILE A 199 -6.29 21.00 11.68
CA ILE A 199 -6.92 21.58 12.89
C ILE A 199 -5.84 21.96 13.91
N ILE A 200 -4.84 21.08 14.10
CA ILE A 200 -3.76 21.31 15.08
C ILE A 200 -2.80 22.40 14.58
N LYS A 201 -2.54 22.46 13.27
CA LYS A 201 -1.62 23.41 12.62
C LYS A 201 -2.32 24.13 11.46
N PRO A 202 -3.10 25.18 11.73
CA PRO A 202 -3.88 25.89 10.72
C PRO A 202 -3.03 26.46 9.57
N GLU A 203 -1.74 26.73 9.79
CA GLU A 203 -0.80 27.16 8.76
C GLU A 203 -0.65 26.16 7.61
N LEU A 204 -0.93 24.87 7.85
CA LEU A 204 -0.85 23.83 6.83
C LEU A 204 -2.00 23.87 5.83
N GLU A 205 -3.12 24.49 6.19
CA GLU A 205 -4.30 24.62 5.31
C GLU A 205 -3.94 25.46 4.07
N ASN A 206 -3.30 26.61 4.29
CA ASN A 206 -2.87 27.49 3.20
C ASN A 206 -1.85 26.80 2.29
N GLU A 207 -0.89 26.08 2.87
CA GLU A 207 0.12 25.32 2.11
C GLU A 207 -0.54 24.26 1.22
N LEU A 208 -1.56 23.55 1.73
CA LEU A 208 -2.32 22.57 0.96
C LEU A 208 -3.18 23.23 -0.14
N ILE A 209 -3.80 24.36 0.14
CA ILE A 209 -4.62 25.10 -0.83
C ILE A 209 -3.76 25.65 -1.97
N GLU A 210 -2.62 26.25 -1.66
CA GLU A 210 -1.70 26.83 -2.67
C GLU A 210 -1.09 25.76 -3.58
N ASN A 211 -0.89 24.54 -3.05
CA ASN A 211 -0.29 23.42 -3.77
C ASN A 211 -1.30 22.27 -3.98
N PHE A 212 -2.59 22.61 -4.12
CA PHE A 212 -3.69 21.66 -4.09
C PHE A 212 -3.53 20.53 -5.12
N GLU A 213 -3.22 20.87 -6.36
CA GLU A 213 -3.03 19.87 -7.42
C GLU A 213 -1.89 18.89 -7.11
N GLU A 214 -0.79 19.37 -6.51
CA GLU A 214 0.39 18.58 -6.22
C GLU A 214 0.17 17.63 -5.03
N TYR A 215 -0.40 18.15 -3.94
CA TYR A 215 -0.49 17.41 -2.68
C TYR A 215 -1.77 16.60 -2.54
N LEU A 216 -2.86 16.96 -3.22
CA LEU A 216 -4.16 16.28 -3.07
C LEU A 216 -4.10 14.76 -3.33
N PRO A 217 -3.43 14.24 -4.37
CA PRO A 217 -3.36 12.79 -4.60
C PRO A 217 -2.65 12.04 -3.47
N TYR A 218 -1.65 12.64 -2.83
CA TYR A 218 -0.96 12.03 -1.70
C TYR A 218 -1.78 12.16 -0.42
N PHE A 219 -2.37 13.33 -0.18
CA PHE A 219 -3.25 13.59 0.95
C PHE A 219 -4.44 12.63 1.00
N LEU A 220 -5.09 12.37 -0.15
CA LEU A 220 -6.24 11.46 -0.25
C LEU A 220 -5.85 10.00 -0.51
N GLU A 221 -4.56 9.65 -0.59
CA GLU A 221 -4.07 8.30 -0.90
C GLU A 221 -4.50 7.79 -2.31
N TYR A 222 -4.60 8.69 -3.29
CA TYR A 222 -4.90 8.39 -4.69
C TYR A 222 -3.66 8.39 -5.62
N HIS A 223 -2.49 8.79 -5.12
CA HIS A 223 -1.24 8.87 -5.90
C HIS A 223 -0.86 7.55 -6.61
N GLU A 224 -1.31 6.40 -6.10
CA GLU A 224 -1.07 5.11 -6.74
C GLU A 224 -2.01 4.79 -7.91
N VAL A 225 -3.18 5.42 -7.96
CA VAL A 225 -4.25 5.11 -8.92
C VAL A 225 -4.51 6.22 -9.94
N VAL A 226 -4.21 7.47 -9.58
CA VAL A 226 -4.36 8.63 -10.47
C VAL A 226 -3.12 8.80 -11.35
N SER A 227 -3.34 8.91 -12.66
CA SER A 227 -2.27 9.17 -13.64
C SER A 227 -2.21 10.63 -14.09
N ASN A 228 -3.33 11.35 -14.05
CA ASN A 228 -3.43 12.77 -14.40
C ASN A 228 -3.93 13.56 -13.19
N THR A 229 -2.98 14.18 -12.48
CA THR A 229 -3.23 14.94 -11.26
C THR A 229 -4.09 16.17 -11.51
N SER A 230 -3.85 16.89 -12.61
CA SER A 230 -4.61 18.11 -12.96
C SER A 230 -6.09 17.81 -13.17
N VAL A 231 -6.41 16.75 -13.91
CA VAL A 231 -7.81 16.33 -14.14
C VAL A 231 -8.47 15.88 -12.83
N PHE A 232 -7.74 15.11 -12.00
CA PHE A 232 -8.26 14.66 -10.71
C PHE A 232 -8.52 15.84 -9.76
N ALA A 233 -7.56 16.75 -9.59
CA ALA A 233 -7.68 17.91 -8.73
C ALA A 233 -8.80 18.85 -9.20
N SER A 234 -8.89 19.10 -10.51
CA SER A 234 -9.96 19.92 -11.09
C SER A 234 -11.34 19.30 -10.81
N ALA A 235 -11.49 17.97 -10.99
CA ALA A 235 -12.75 17.30 -10.72
C ALA A 235 -13.18 17.38 -9.25
N ILE A 236 -12.23 17.24 -8.31
CA ILE A 236 -12.50 17.41 -6.86
C ILE A 236 -12.86 18.85 -6.53
N GLN A 237 -12.09 19.82 -7.07
CA GLN A 237 -12.34 21.26 -6.89
C GLN A 237 -13.71 21.67 -7.42
N ASP A 238 -14.10 21.20 -8.60
CA ASP A 238 -15.39 21.52 -9.20
C ASP A 238 -16.54 20.91 -8.40
N PHE A 239 -16.43 19.64 -8.01
CA PHE A 239 -17.51 18.93 -7.34
C PHE A 239 -17.72 19.35 -5.88
N TYR A 240 -16.64 19.42 -5.08
CA TYR A 240 -16.73 19.68 -3.64
C TYR A 240 -16.57 21.15 -3.28
N PHE A 241 -15.92 21.96 -4.12
CA PHE A 241 -15.57 23.35 -3.79
C PHE A 241 -16.17 24.39 -4.75
N ASN A 242 -17.04 23.98 -5.68
CA ASN A 242 -17.63 24.86 -6.70
C ASN A 242 -16.59 25.72 -7.44
N GLY A 243 -15.42 25.14 -7.72
CA GLY A 243 -14.33 25.84 -8.41
C GLY A 243 -13.45 26.71 -7.52
N ASN A 244 -13.68 26.81 -6.21
CA ASN A 244 -12.86 27.63 -5.30
C ASN A 244 -12.52 26.88 -4.00
N VAL A 245 -11.34 26.26 -3.98
CA VAL A 245 -10.83 25.49 -2.82
C VAL A 245 -10.67 26.29 -1.54
N SER A 246 -10.54 27.62 -1.60
CA SER A 246 -10.37 28.47 -0.42
C SER A 246 -11.66 28.69 0.38
N LEU A 247 -12.83 28.34 -0.18
CA LEU A 247 -14.11 28.53 0.48
C LEU A 247 -14.57 27.24 1.16
N GLY A 248 -14.67 27.28 2.49
CA GLY A 248 -15.19 26.15 3.28
C GLY A 248 -14.28 24.92 3.26
N PHE A 249 -12.96 25.13 3.12
CA PHE A 249 -12.01 24.04 2.84
C PHE A 249 -12.17 22.85 3.79
N MET A 250 -12.08 23.13 5.09
CA MET A 250 -12.14 22.13 6.15
C MET A 250 -13.45 21.34 6.20
N HIS A 251 -14.55 21.92 5.74
CA HIS A 251 -15.84 21.23 5.66
C HIS A 251 -15.88 20.32 4.42
N ASN A 252 -15.59 20.89 3.25
CA ASN A 252 -15.76 20.23 1.96
C ASN A 252 -14.74 19.10 1.73
N ILE A 253 -13.54 19.19 2.29
CA ILE A 253 -12.50 18.15 2.14
C ILE A 253 -12.79 16.88 2.97
N THR A 254 -13.76 16.94 3.89
CA THR A 254 -14.17 15.82 4.74
C THR A 254 -15.49 15.17 4.35
N GLU A 255 -16.23 15.77 3.42
CA GLU A 255 -17.45 15.20 2.81
C GLU A 255 -17.10 14.15 1.74
#